data_AF-A0A497QVS5-F1
#
_entry.id   AF-A0A497QVS5-F1
#
_cell.length_a   1.000
_cell.length_b   1.000
_cell.length_c   1.000
_cell.angle_alpha   90.00
_cell.angle_beta   90.00
_cell.angle_gamma   90.00
#
_symmetry.space_group_name_H-M   'P 1'
#
loop_
_entity.id
_entity.type
_entity.pdbx_description
1 polymer ?
#
loop_
_entity_poly.entity_id
_entity_poly.type
_entity_poly.pdbx_seq_one_letter_code
_entity_poly.pdbx_strand_id
1 'polypeptide(L)'
;MEQEKMGVERFLSKTERRIFDVCAECVSIKEAATRLGVEPQVLYNFFYKTRKKYEKRRGWVNAVLAQKKRSKLLRRVLTSKEYGLVESEVDEEESGW
;
A
#
# COMPACT_ATOMS: atom_id res chain seq x y z
N MET A 1 -14.36 1.05 8.29
CA MET A 1 -14.55 -0.19 7.49
C MET A 1 -14.78 0.05 6.00
N GLU A 2 -15.81 0.77 5.56
CA GLU A 2 -16.10 0.90 4.11
C GLU A 2 -15.12 1.82 3.36
N GLN A 3 -14.69 2.93 3.97
CA GLN A 3 -13.60 3.77 3.42
C GLN A 3 -12.22 3.10 3.44
N GLU A 4 -11.96 2.21 4.40
CA GLU A 4 -10.72 1.41 4.44
C GLU A 4 -10.67 0.42 3.29
N LYS A 5 -11.79 -0.23 2.97
CA LYS A 5 -11.88 -1.16 1.82
C LYS A 5 -11.58 -0.45 0.50
N MET A 6 -12.16 0.73 0.25
CA MET A 6 -11.85 1.53 -0.95
C MET A 6 -10.37 1.94 -1.04
N GLY A 7 -9.75 2.30 0.10
CA GLY A 7 -8.33 2.66 0.13
C GLY A 7 -7.43 1.50 -0.26
N VAL A 8 -7.70 0.30 0.27
CA VAL A 8 -6.90 -0.89 -0.06
C VAL A 8 -7.11 -1.28 -1.53
N GLU A 9 -8.32 -1.13 -2.09
CA GLU A 9 -8.69 -1.42 -3.51
C GLU A 9 -7.79 -0.73 -4.53
N ARG A 10 -7.33 0.46 -4.19
CA ARG A 10 -6.47 1.26 -5.05
C ARG A 10 -4.99 0.85 -5.02
N PHE A 11 -4.50 0.27 -3.93
CA PHE A 11 -3.05 0.08 -3.73
C PHE A 11 -2.58 -1.38 -3.74
N LEU A 12 -3.48 -2.33 -3.51
CA LEU A 12 -3.20 -3.76 -3.61
C LEU A 12 -3.96 -4.38 -4.78
N SER A 13 -3.30 -5.19 -5.59
CA SER A 13 -4.01 -6.01 -6.58
C SER A 13 -4.98 -6.99 -5.90
N LYS A 14 -5.93 -7.51 -6.67
CA LYS A 14 -6.88 -8.55 -6.20
C LYS A 14 -6.15 -9.75 -5.59
N THR A 15 -5.05 -10.17 -6.21
CA THR A 15 -4.21 -11.28 -5.74
C THR A 15 -3.51 -10.95 -4.43
N GLU A 16 -2.88 -9.79 -4.31
CA GLU A 16 -2.17 -9.37 -3.10
C GLU A 16 -3.13 -9.31 -1.91
N ARG A 17 -4.31 -8.74 -2.13
CA ARG A 17 -5.36 -8.65 -1.12
C ARG A 17 -5.84 -10.02 -0.66
N ARG A 18 -6.14 -10.92 -1.60
CA ARG A 18 -6.49 -12.31 -1.28
C ARG A 18 -5.41 -13.01 -0.45
N ILE A 19 -4.13 -12.75 -0.74
CA ILE A 19 -3.02 -13.29 0.07
C ILE A 19 -3.09 -12.76 1.51
N PHE A 20 -3.27 -11.46 1.69
CA PHE A 20 -3.41 -10.86 3.03
C PHE A 20 -4.63 -11.40 3.79
N ASP A 21 -5.79 -11.47 3.14
CA ASP A 21 -7.03 -11.93 3.74
C ASP A 21 -6.90 -13.39 4.22
N VAL A 22 -6.39 -14.29 3.36
CA VAL A 22 -6.19 -15.69 3.75
C VAL A 22 -5.14 -15.83 4.85
N CYS A 23 -4.06 -15.05 4.82
CA CYS A 23 -3.05 -15.10 5.87
C CYS A 23 -3.60 -14.63 7.23
N ALA A 24 -4.55 -13.69 7.26
CA ALA A 24 -5.15 -13.18 8.48
C ALA A 24 -6.05 -14.22 9.18
N GLU A 25 -6.56 -15.20 8.44
CA GLU A 25 -7.42 -16.28 8.94
C GLU A 25 -6.63 -17.55 9.33
N CYS A 26 -5.32 -17.58 9.11
CA CYS A 26 -4.46 -18.75 9.33
C CYS A 26 -3.52 -18.54 10.51
N VAL A 27 -3.14 -19.65 11.16
CA VAL A 27 -2.17 -19.62 12.28
C VAL A 27 -0.73 -19.54 11.78
N SER A 28 -0.49 -19.95 10.53
CA SER A 28 0.85 -19.94 9.93
C SER A 28 0.84 -19.68 8.42
N ILE A 29 1.99 -19.23 7.89
CA ILE A 29 2.22 -19.08 6.44
C ILE A 29 2.08 -20.41 5.69
N LYS A 30 2.44 -21.53 6.31
CA LYS A 30 2.31 -22.85 5.69
C LYS A 30 0.84 -23.21 5.47
N GLU A 31 0.01 -22.97 6.47
CA GLU A 31 -1.44 -23.19 6.37
C GLU A 31 -2.07 -22.28 5.31
N ALA A 32 -1.70 -20.99 5.30
CA ALA A 32 -2.16 -20.05 4.28
C ALA A 32 -1.74 -20.48 2.86
N ALA A 33 -0.52 -20.99 2.70
CA ALA A 33 -0.02 -21.49 1.42
C ALA A 33 -0.84 -22.71 0.94
N THR A 34 -1.17 -23.64 1.84
CA THR A 34 -2.06 -24.77 1.55
C THR A 34 -3.44 -24.29 1.11
N ARG A 35 -4.06 -23.32 1.81
CA ARG A 35 -5.37 -22.76 1.41
C ARG A 35 -5.33 -22.02 0.06
N LEU A 36 -4.22 -21.39 -0.26
CA LEU A 36 -4.01 -20.66 -1.52
C LEU A 36 -3.58 -21.57 -2.68
N GLY A 37 -3.23 -22.83 -2.41
CA GLY A 37 -2.75 -23.77 -3.43
C GLY A 37 -1.38 -23.38 -3.98
N VAL A 38 -0.50 -22.81 -3.15
CA VAL A 38 0.86 -22.38 -3.54
C VAL A 38 1.92 -22.97 -2.61
N GLU A 39 3.17 -23.01 -3.07
CA GLU A 39 4.30 -23.36 -2.23
C GLU A 39 4.53 -22.31 -1.12
N PRO A 40 4.83 -22.70 0.14
CA PRO A 40 5.10 -21.74 1.23
C PRO A 40 6.19 -20.73 0.88
N GLN A 41 7.20 -21.14 0.10
CA GLN A 41 8.28 -20.26 -0.36
C GLN A 41 7.76 -19.07 -1.19
N VAL A 42 6.66 -19.25 -1.94
CA VAL A 42 6.04 -18.17 -2.72
C VAL A 42 5.51 -17.08 -1.80
N LEU A 43 4.85 -17.45 -0.70
CA LEU A 43 4.35 -16.48 0.28
C LEU A 43 5.49 -15.79 1.03
N TYR A 44 6.54 -16.52 1.43
CA TYR A 44 7.72 -15.89 2.05
C TYR A 44 8.40 -14.88 1.11
N ASN A 45 8.57 -15.25 -0.17
CA ASN A 45 9.12 -14.36 -1.18
C ASN A 45 8.23 -13.14 -1.41
N PHE A 46 6.91 -13.36 -1.43
CA PHE A 46 5.93 -12.28 -1.52
C PHE A 46 6.08 -11.28 -0.38
N PHE A 47 6.00 -11.74 0.88
CA PHE A 47 6.12 -10.85 2.04
C PHE A 47 7.49 -10.19 2.15
N TYR A 48 8.56 -10.88 1.76
CA TYR A 48 9.90 -10.29 1.68
C TYR A 48 9.93 -9.08 0.72
N LYS A 49 9.41 -9.26 -0.51
CA LYS A 49 9.32 -8.19 -1.51
C LYS A 49 8.42 -7.06 -1.03
N THR A 50 7.28 -7.39 -0.42
CA THR A 50 6.35 -6.39 0.11
C THR A 50 6.99 -5.55 1.22
N ARG A 51 7.73 -6.17 2.15
CA ARG A 51 8.49 -5.45 3.16
C ARG A 51 9.53 -4.52 2.55
N LYS A 52 10.28 -4.97 1.54
CA LYS A 52 11.25 -4.12 0.83
C LYS A 52 10.61 -2.93 0.12
N LYS A 53 9.47 -3.14 -0.56
CA LYS A 53 8.67 -2.05 -1.16
C LYS A 53 8.23 -1.04 -0.10
N TYR A 54 7.74 -1.53 1.03
CA TYR A 54 7.31 -0.70 2.15
C TYR A 54 8.48 0.12 2.72
N GLU A 55 9.63 -0.50 3.00
CA GLU A 55 10.82 0.18 3.52
C GLU A 55 11.26 1.32 2.59
N LYS A 56 11.34 1.06 1.28
CA LYS A 56 11.71 2.07 0.27
C LYS A 56 10.74 3.25 0.27
N ARG A 57 9.44 2.99 0.33
CA ARG A 57 8.40 4.04 0.29
C ARG A 57 8.25 4.77 1.62
N ARG A 58 8.46 4.09 2.75
CA ARG A 58 8.29 4.64 4.11
C ARG A 58 9.19 5.84 4.34
N GLY A 59 10.45 5.79 3.90
CA GLY A 59 11.38 6.92 4.02
C GLY A 59 10.84 8.17 3.33
N TRP A 60 10.37 8.02 2.10
CA TRP A 60 9.75 9.12 1.33
C TRP A 60 8.46 9.63 2.00
N VAL A 61 7.53 8.73 2.36
CA VAL A 61 6.27 9.12 3.03
C VAL A 61 6.55 9.90 4.31
N ASN A 62 7.50 9.41 5.13
CA ASN A 62 7.89 10.09 6.36
C ASN A 62 8.49 11.47 6.10
N ALA A 63 9.34 11.60 5.08
CA ALA A 63 9.93 12.89 4.71
C ALA A 63 8.85 13.90 4.28
N VAL A 64 7.90 13.48 3.44
CA VAL A 64 6.77 14.32 3.02
C VAL A 64 5.90 14.73 4.21
N LEU A 65 5.56 13.78 5.09
CA LEU A 65 4.78 14.07 6.30
C LEU A 65 5.52 15.02 7.26
N ALA A 66 6.84 14.93 7.35
CA ALA A 66 7.65 15.87 8.12
C ALA A 66 7.58 17.28 7.54
N GLN A 67 7.72 17.45 6.22
CA GLN A 67 7.57 18.76 5.57
C GLN A 67 6.16 19.33 5.75
N LYS A 68 5.12 18.49 5.63
CA LYS A 68 3.71 18.87 5.84
C LYS A 68 3.48 19.55 7.20
N LYS A 69 4.20 19.14 8.25
CA LYS A 69 4.05 19.70 9.61
C LYS A 69 4.69 21.08 9.77
N ARG A 70 5.64 21.47 8.90
CA ARG A 70 6.44 22.71 9.06
C ARG A 70 5.68 23.99 8.74
N SER A 71 4.60 23.93 7.95
CA SER A 71 3.85 25.12 7.52
C SER A 71 2.36 24.83 7.40
N LYS A 72 1.54 25.82 7.80
CA LYS A 72 0.08 25.79 7.58
C LYS A 72 -0.25 25.69 6.09
N LEU A 73 0.51 26.35 5.22
CA LEU A 73 0.34 26.29 3.76
C LEU A 73 0.58 24.87 3.24
N LEU A 74 1.70 24.24 3.60
CA LEU A 74 2.02 22.87 3.17
C LEU A 74 1.00 21.87 3.71
N ARG A 75 0.54 22.05 4.95
CA ARG A 75 -0.53 21.24 5.54
C ARG A 75 -1.80 21.30 4.70
N ARG A 76 -2.21 22.50 4.29
CA ARG A 76 -3.40 22.73 3.47
C ARG A 76 -3.27 22.10 2.07
N VAL A 77 -2.18 22.38 1.35
CA VAL A 77 -1.97 21.87 -0.03
C VAL A 77 -1.83 20.34 -0.06
N LEU A 78 -1.16 19.74 0.92
CA LEU A 78 -0.94 18.29 0.99
C LEU A 78 -2.09 17.55 1.71
N THR A 79 -3.24 18.18 1.96
CA THR A 79 -4.43 17.51 2.51
C THR A 79 -5.53 17.49 1.46
N SER A 80 -5.85 16.29 0.97
CA SER A 80 -6.83 16.02 -0.10
C SER A 80 -8.18 16.73 0.08
N LYS A 81 -8.62 16.99 1.32
CA LYS A 81 -9.94 17.58 1.60
C LYS A 81 -10.13 19.04 1.20
N GLU A 82 -9.07 19.85 1.13
CA GLU A 82 -9.24 21.32 1.07
C GLU A 82 -9.35 21.88 -0.35
N TYR A 83 -8.99 21.12 -1.39
CA TYR A 83 -8.94 21.62 -2.77
C TYR A 83 -9.88 20.94 -3.76
N GLY A 84 -10.76 20.03 -3.31
CA GLY A 84 -11.68 19.36 -4.23
C GLY A 84 -10.97 18.70 -5.42
N LEU A 85 -9.71 18.29 -5.22
CA LEU A 85 -8.95 17.54 -6.22
C LEU A 85 -9.67 16.20 -6.37
N VAL A 86 -10.57 16.14 -7.35
CA VAL A 86 -11.00 14.90 -7.97
C VAL A 86 -9.70 14.25 -8.40
N GLU A 87 -9.38 13.10 -7.82
CA GLU A 87 -8.23 12.29 -8.21
C GLU A 87 -8.52 11.71 -9.60
N SER A 88 -8.61 12.57 -10.62
CA SER A 88 -8.65 12.16 -12.02
C SER A 88 -7.26 11.61 -12.34
N GLU A 89 -7.21 10.28 -12.46
CA GLU A 89 -6.24 9.50 -13.24
C GLU A 89 -4.94 10.25 -13.53
N VAL A 90 -4.03 10.24 -12.56
CA VAL A 90 -2.61 10.45 -12.88
C VAL A 90 -2.13 9.15 -13.50
N ASP A 91 -2.44 8.99 -14.78
CA ASP A 91 -1.95 7.90 -15.61
C ASP A 91 -0.42 7.92 -15.69
N GLU A 92 0.13 6.72 -15.76
CA GLU A 92 1.54 6.41 -15.89
C GLU A 92 2.12 7.07 -17.14
N GLU A 93 3.04 8.03 -17.00
CA GLU A 93 4.17 8.22 -17.91
C GLU A 93 5.18 9.22 -17.32
N GLU A 94 6.46 8.99 -17.61
CA GLU A 94 7.64 9.78 -17.24
C GLU A 94 8.13 9.75 -15.78
N SER A 95 9.21 9.00 -15.55
CA SER A 95 10.49 9.64 -15.20
C SER A 95 11.63 8.63 -15.23
N GLY A 96 12.33 8.58 -16.36
CA GLY A 96 13.74 8.25 -16.38
C GLY A 96 14.52 9.45 -15.86
N TRP A 97 14.82 9.47 -14.57
CA TRP A 97 15.91 10.20 -13.92
C TRP A 97 16.27 9.47 -12.62
#